data_AF-A0A926ZI68-F1
#
_entry.id   AF-A0A926ZI68-F1
#
_cell.length_a   1.000
_cell.length_b   1.000
_cell.length_c   1.000
_cell.angle_alpha   90.00
_cell.angle_beta   90.00
_cell.angle_gamma   90.00
#
_symmetry.space_group_name_H-M   'P 1'
#
loop_
_entity.id
_entity.type
_entity.pdbx_description
1 polymer ?
#
loop_
_entity_poly.entity_id
_entity_poly.type
_entity_poly.pdbx_seq_one_letter_code
_entity_poly.pdbx_strand_id
1 'polypeptide(L)'
;MSDSVLDRIRQNRKRAVVPERSDSLVASLPSSEAVTPDDTTPKENTGATLEELKQELAKLPKTRRHSAIVLEEEIDTNLTRFCKDQGITVEVFLEAAWMLAAADEAVMSQIMAEAKRRYKQRKQAGKLRRLITMLEKQT
;
A
#
# COMPACT_ATOMS: atom_id res chain seq x y z
N MET A 1 -13.44 8.85 43.96
CA MET A 1 -14.32 8.59 42.80
C MET A 1 -13.92 9.54 41.68
N SER A 2 -13.03 9.10 40.80
CA SER A 2 -12.51 9.90 39.69
C SER A 2 -13.24 9.49 38.41
N ASP A 3 -14.24 10.30 38.06
CA ASP A 3 -15.02 10.16 36.84
C ASP A 3 -14.12 10.55 35.64
N SER A 4 -13.43 9.55 35.07
CA SER A 4 -12.42 9.77 34.03
C SER A 4 -13.10 10.03 32.70
N VAL A 5 -12.66 11.07 32.00
CA VAL A 5 -13.08 11.41 30.62
C VAL A 5 -13.03 10.20 29.68
N LEU A 6 -12.11 9.26 29.94
CA LEU A 6 -11.98 8.01 29.19
C LEU A 6 -13.17 7.06 29.37
N ASP A 7 -13.82 7.05 30.53
CA ASP A 7 -15.00 6.21 30.78
C ASP A 7 -16.25 6.75 30.09
N ARG A 8 -16.38 8.09 29.98
CA ARG A 8 -17.42 8.73 29.16
C ARG A 8 -17.26 8.41 27.67
N ILE A 9 -16.03 8.34 27.16
CA ILE A 9 -15.76 7.98 25.77
C ILE A 9 -16.10 6.50 25.49
N ARG A 10 -15.87 5.61 26.47
CA ARG A 10 -16.24 4.19 26.37
C ARG A 10 -17.76 3.99 26.38
N GLN A 11 -18.48 4.71 27.24
CA GLN A 11 -19.94 4.62 27.35
C GLN A 11 -20.67 5.20 26.13
N ASN A 12 -20.13 6.24 25.48
CA ASN A 12 -20.74 6.85 24.29
C ASN A 12 -20.53 6.05 23.00
N ARG A 13 -19.83 4.92 23.04
CA ARG A 13 -19.50 4.11 21.85
C ARG A 13 -20.63 3.11 21.55
N LYS A 14 -21.77 3.60 21.06
CA LYS A 14 -22.82 2.75 20.47
C LYS A 14 -22.33 2.19 19.13
N ARG A 15 -21.69 1.02 19.14
CA ARG A 15 -21.40 0.28 17.91
C ARG A 15 -22.71 -0.29 17.37
N ALA A 16 -22.96 -0.12 16.07
CA ALA A 16 -24.06 -0.82 15.42
C ALA A 16 -23.80 -2.33 15.53
N VAL A 17 -24.74 -3.07 16.12
CA VAL A 17 -24.69 -4.53 16.16
C VAL A 17 -25.13 -5.01 14.79
N VAL A 18 -24.19 -5.56 14.03
CA VAL A 18 -24.46 -6.15 12.72
C VAL A 18 -24.99 -7.57 12.95
N PRO A 19 -26.18 -7.92 12.42
CA PRO A 19 -26.67 -9.29 12.47
C PRO A 19 -25.70 -10.25 11.77
N GLU A 20 -25.47 -11.41 12.37
CA GLU A 20 -24.69 -12.46 11.71
C GLU A 20 -25.44 -12.95 10.46
N ARG A 21 -24.72 -13.03 9.34
CA ARG A 21 -25.26 -13.61 8.11
C ARG A 21 -25.31 -15.13 8.28
N SER A 22 -26.51 -15.70 8.28
CA SER A 22 -26.69 -17.14 8.09
C SER A 22 -26.54 -17.45 6.60
N ASP A 23 -25.31 -17.59 6.13
CA ASP A 23 -25.05 -18.05 4.77
C ASP A 23 -24.76 -19.56 4.84
N SER A 24 -25.80 -20.37 4.69
CA SER A 24 -25.67 -21.80 4.42
C SER A 24 -26.19 -22.07 3.01
N LEU A 25 -25.26 -22.12 2.05
CA LEU A 25 -25.54 -22.68 0.72
C LEU A 25 -25.85 -24.17 0.88
N VAL A 26 -27.13 -24.48 1.03
CA VAL A 26 -27.66 -25.84 0.90
C VAL A 26 -27.38 -26.27 -0.54
N ALA A 27 -26.53 -27.29 -0.67
CA ALA A 27 -26.17 -27.89 -1.93
C ALA A 27 -27.41 -28.40 -2.67
N SER A 28 -27.69 -27.79 -3.82
CA SER A 28 -28.50 -28.39 -4.87
C SER A 28 -27.67 -28.37 -6.16
N LEU A 29 -27.04 -29.51 -6.45
CA LEU A 29 -26.60 -29.88 -7.79
C LEU A 29 -27.59 -30.94 -8.33
N PRO A 30 -27.73 -31.17 -9.66
CA PRO A 30 -26.78 -30.80 -10.72
C PRO A 30 -27.42 -30.25 -12.04
N SER A 31 -26.63 -29.57 -12.89
CA SER A 31 -26.26 -29.99 -14.26
C SER A 31 -25.65 -28.86 -15.10
N SER A 32 -24.41 -29.10 -15.55
CA SER A 32 -23.72 -28.70 -16.80
C SER A 32 -24.14 -27.43 -17.58
N GLU A 33 -23.24 -26.45 -17.71
CA GLU A 33 -22.39 -26.24 -18.91
C GLU A 33 -21.47 -25.01 -18.75
N ALA A 34 -20.40 -25.00 -19.54
CA ALA A 34 -19.14 -24.29 -19.35
C ALA A 34 -19.19 -22.77 -19.48
N VAL A 35 -18.56 -22.07 -18.54
CA VAL A 35 -17.92 -20.76 -18.74
C VAL A 35 -16.64 -20.76 -17.92
N THR A 36 -15.49 -20.58 -18.58
CA THR A 36 -14.19 -20.34 -17.95
C THR A 36 -14.02 -18.84 -17.68
N PRO A 37 -13.96 -18.40 -16.42
CA PRO A 37 -13.07 -17.33 -16.01
C PRO A 37 -11.85 -17.93 -15.34
N ASP A 38 -10.68 -17.38 -15.67
CA ASP A 38 -9.39 -17.71 -15.11
C ASP A 38 -9.42 -17.53 -13.58
N ASP A 39 -9.58 -18.67 -12.91
CA ASP A 39 -9.84 -18.81 -11.50
C ASP A 39 -8.51 -19.13 -10.80
N THR A 40 -7.69 -18.11 -10.57
CA THR A 40 -6.73 -18.14 -9.45
C THR A 40 -7.46 -17.79 -8.16
N THR A 41 -8.56 -18.46 -7.86
CA THR A 41 -8.91 -18.68 -6.46
C THR A 41 -7.82 -19.58 -5.86
N PRO A 42 -7.24 -19.21 -4.71
CA PRO A 42 -6.53 -20.20 -3.92
C PRO A 42 -7.59 -21.25 -3.57
N LYS A 43 -7.41 -22.49 -4.06
CA LYS A 43 -8.09 -23.64 -3.48
C LYS A 43 -7.74 -23.65 -1.99
N GLU A 44 -8.64 -23.13 -1.15
CA GLU A 44 -8.59 -23.29 0.30
C GLU A 44 -8.86 -24.77 0.60
N ASN A 45 -7.84 -25.59 0.38
CA ASN A 45 -7.79 -26.97 0.84
C ASN A 45 -6.41 -27.17 1.43
N THR A 46 -6.31 -27.05 2.76
CA THR A 46 -5.58 -28.02 3.57
C THR A 46 -5.81 -27.71 5.04
N GLY A 47 -6.17 -28.74 5.82
CA GLY A 47 -6.02 -28.74 7.28
C GLY A 47 -4.55 -28.69 7.70
N ALA A 48 -3.83 -27.68 7.22
CA ALA A 48 -2.44 -27.42 7.54
C ALA A 48 -2.36 -26.92 8.98
N THR A 49 -1.42 -27.47 9.73
CA THR A 49 -1.22 -27.04 11.12
C THR A 49 -0.61 -25.64 11.16
N LEU A 50 -0.87 -24.90 12.24
CA LEU A 50 -0.36 -23.53 12.43
C LEU A 50 1.18 -23.49 12.30
N GLU A 51 1.86 -24.54 12.74
CA GLU A 51 3.30 -24.74 12.61
C GLU A 51 3.76 -24.87 11.15
N GLU A 52 3.01 -25.57 10.29
CA GLU A 52 3.32 -25.69 8.85
C GLU A 52 3.22 -24.33 8.15
N LEU A 53 2.17 -23.56 8.44
CA LEU A 53 1.99 -22.21 7.88
C LEU A 53 3.11 -21.25 8.33
N LYS A 54 3.58 -21.35 9.58
CA LYS A 54 4.73 -20.57 10.06
C LYS A 54 6.02 -20.95 9.35
N GLN A 55 6.24 -22.25 9.10
CA GLN A 55 7.43 -22.74 8.39
C GLN A 55 7.43 -22.29 6.93
N GLU A 56 6.27 -22.28 6.28
CA GLU A 56 6.13 -21.80 4.91
C GLU A 56 6.32 -20.28 4.81
N LEU A 57 5.70 -19.51 5.71
CA LEU A 57 5.88 -18.06 5.78
C LEU A 57 7.35 -17.68 6.01
N ALA A 58 8.10 -18.46 6.78
CA ALA A 58 9.52 -18.22 7.04
C ALA A 58 10.41 -18.32 5.78
N LYS A 59 9.93 -18.96 4.71
CA LYS A 59 10.64 -19.04 3.42
C LYS A 59 10.47 -17.77 2.59
N LEU A 60 9.44 -16.96 2.87
CA LEU A 60 9.15 -15.74 2.13
C LEU A 60 9.94 -14.53 2.68
N PRO A 61 10.27 -13.54 1.83
CA PRO A 61 10.92 -12.32 2.29
C PRO A 61 10.09 -11.58 3.34
N LYS A 62 10.74 -11.12 4.41
CA LYS A 62 10.08 -10.32 5.45
C LYS A 62 9.97 -8.86 5.01
N THR A 63 8.77 -8.31 5.10
CA THR A 63 8.53 -6.88 4.81
C THR A 63 8.75 -6.02 6.05
N ARG A 64 9.32 -4.82 5.89
CA ARG A 64 9.45 -3.81 6.97
C ARG A 64 8.93 -2.47 6.48
N ARG A 65 8.16 -1.77 7.33
CA ARG A 65 7.77 -0.38 7.06
C ARG A 65 8.99 0.53 7.21
N HIS A 66 9.37 1.24 6.14
CA HIS A 66 10.59 2.03 6.13
C HIS A 66 10.40 3.56 6.03
N SER A 67 9.33 4.10 5.43
CA SER A 67 9.26 5.58 5.31
C SER A 67 7.88 6.15 4.95
N ALA A 68 7.72 7.45 5.23
CA ALA A 68 6.71 8.32 4.64
C ALA A 68 7.35 9.02 3.42
N ILE A 69 7.17 8.46 2.23
CA ILE A 69 7.69 9.02 0.98
C ILE A 69 6.75 10.13 0.52
N VAL A 70 7.32 11.29 0.13
CA VAL A 70 6.56 12.41 -0.45
C VAL A 70 6.98 12.60 -1.91
N LEU A 71 6.04 12.36 -2.81
CA LEU A 71 6.23 12.47 -4.25
C LEU A 71 5.66 13.80 -4.79
N GLU A 72 6.02 14.14 -6.02
CA GLU A 72 5.33 15.20 -6.75
C GLU A 72 3.95 14.69 -7.17
N GLU A 73 2.93 15.53 -7.07
CA GLU A 73 1.51 15.14 -7.22
C GLU A 73 1.22 14.39 -8.53
N GLU A 74 1.76 14.89 -9.65
CA GLU A 74 1.59 14.25 -10.95
C GLU A 74 2.28 12.88 -11.01
N ILE A 75 3.48 12.77 -10.43
CA ILE A 75 4.20 11.49 -10.35
C ILE A 75 3.45 10.50 -9.47
N ASP A 76 2.98 10.94 -8.31
CA ASP A 76 2.21 10.10 -7.37
C ASP A 76 0.96 9.54 -8.04
N THR A 77 0.21 10.40 -8.72
CA THR A 77 -1.02 10.03 -9.43
C THR A 77 -0.74 9.01 -10.53
N ASN A 78 0.26 9.29 -11.37
CA ASN A 78 0.59 8.43 -12.51
C ASN A 78 1.19 7.09 -12.06
N LEU A 79 2.09 7.11 -11.07
CA LEU A 79 2.71 5.90 -10.53
C LEU A 79 1.68 5.02 -9.82
N THR A 80 0.79 5.61 -9.01
CA THR A 80 -0.28 4.88 -8.33
C THR A 80 -1.22 4.22 -9.32
N ARG A 81 -1.62 4.94 -10.38
CA ARG A 81 -2.45 4.37 -11.45
C ARG A 81 -1.74 3.22 -12.16
N PHE A 82 -0.49 3.44 -12.57
CA PHE A 82 0.32 2.42 -13.23
C PHE A 82 0.42 1.14 -12.38
N CYS A 83 0.77 1.27 -11.10
CA CYS A 83 0.87 0.12 -10.19
C CYS A 83 -0.48 -0.60 -10.04
N LYS A 84 -1.58 0.15 -9.90
CA LYS A 84 -2.93 -0.41 -9.81
C LYS A 84 -3.30 -1.21 -11.06
N ASP A 85 -3.05 -0.66 -12.23
CA ASP A 85 -3.36 -1.30 -13.52
C ASP A 85 -2.54 -2.58 -13.73
N GLN A 86 -1.35 -2.65 -13.14
CA GLN A 86 -0.48 -3.83 -13.17
C GLN A 86 -0.69 -4.80 -11.97
N GLY A 87 -1.60 -4.50 -11.05
CA GLY A 87 -1.86 -5.34 -9.88
C GLY A 87 -0.70 -5.42 -8.87
N ILE A 88 0.18 -4.42 -8.85
CA ILE A 88 1.32 -4.34 -7.92
C ILE A 88 1.19 -3.12 -7.00
N THR A 89 1.96 -3.09 -5.92
CA THR A 89 2.05 -1.89 -5.07
C THR A 89 3.27 -1.04 -5.43
N VAL A 90 3.24 0.23 -5.02
CA VAL A 90 4.34 1.16 -5.26
C VAL A 90 5.62 0.69 -4.56
N GLU A 91 5.50 0.08 -3.38
CA GLU A 91 6.64 -0.47 -2.65
C GLU A 91 7.34 -1.59 -3.45
N VAL A 92 6.57 -2.55 -3.97
CA VAL A 92 7.10 -3.65 -4.79
C VAL A 92 7.72 -3.12 -6.07
N PHE A 93 7.10 -2.12 -6.71
CA PHE A 93 7.68 -1.47 -7.87
C PHE A 93 9.03 -0.81 -7.56
N LEU A 94 9.14 -0.10 -6.44
CA LEU A 94 10.40 0.54 -6.02
C LEU A 94 11.48 -0.50 -5.68
N GLU A 95 11.14 -1.61 -5.04
CA GLU A 95 12.05 -2.72 -4.77
C GLU A 95 12.59 -3.31 -6.09
N ALA A 96 11.70 -3.61 -7.04
CA ALA A 96 12.09 -4.13 -8.35
C ALA A 96 12.94 -3.12 -9.15
N ALA A 97 12.53 -1.85 -9.18
CA ALA A 97 13.28 -0.80 -9.87
C ALA A 97 14.68 -0.61 -9.27
N TRP A 98 14.81 -0.66 -7.95
CA TRP A 98 16.11 -0.61 -7.28
C TRP A 98 16.99 -1.80 -7.68
N MET A 99 16.46 -3.03 -7.62
CA MET A 99 17.23 -4.24 -7.96
C MET A 99 17.73 -4.21 -9.41
N LEU A 100 16.88 -3.78 -10.35
CA LEU A 100 17.26 -3.65 -11.76
C LEU A 100 18.29 -2.54 -11.98
N ALA A 101 18.08 -1.36 -11.38
CA ALA A 101 19.02 -0.26 -11.49
C ALA A 101 20.38 -0.58 -10.84
N ALA A 102 20.39 -1.31 -9.71
CA ALA A 102 21.62 -1.68 -9.03
C ALA A 102 22.47 -2.68 -9.84
N ALA A 103 21.87 -3.42 -10.78
CA ALA A 103 22.56 -4.34 -11.66
C ALA A 103 23.19 -3.65 -12.89
N ASP A 104 22.77 -2.43 -13.24
CA ASP A 104 23.25 -1.69 -14.42
C ASP A 104 23.72 -0.28 -14.03
N GLU A 105 25.04 -0.08 -14.06
CA GLU A 105 25.67 1.19 -13.70
C GLU A 105 25.24 2.36 -14.60
N ALA A 106 24.97 2.11 -15.88
CA ALA A 106 24.54 3.17 -16.79
C ALA A 106 23.13 3.66 -16.42
N VAL A 107 22.22 2.73 -16.13
CA VAL A 107 20.86 3.04 -15.66
C VAL A 107 20.92 3.76 -14.31
N MET A 108 21.71 3.26 -13.35
CA MET A 108 21.88 3.90 -12.05
C MET A 108 22.41 5.33 -12.17
N SER A 109 23.40 5.55 -13.05
CA SER A 109 23.97 6.89 -13.29
C SER A 109 22.93 7.87 -13.83
N GLN A 110 22.09 7.44 -14.78
CA GLN A 110 20.98 8.25 -15.31
C GLN A 110 19.95 8.59 -14.22
N ILE A 111 19.54 7.59 -13.43
CA ILE A 111 18.62 7.79 -12.30
C ILE A 111 19.20 8.81 -11.31
N MET A 112 20.48 8.70 -10.96
CA MET A 112 21.14 9.61 -10.02
C MET A 112 21.26 11.04 -10.56
N ALA A 113 21.50 11.21 -11.86
CA ALA A 113 21.53 12.53 -12.48
C ALA A 113 20.14 13.21 -12.40
N GLU A 114 19.09 12.48 -12.76
CA GLU A 114 17.71 12.98 -12.72
C GLU A 114 17.23 13.24 -11.28
N ALA A 115 17.54 12.34 -10.34
CA ALA A 115 17.21 12.51 -8.93
C ALA A 115 17.86 13.78 -8.34
N LYS A 116 19.15 14.03 -8.64
CA LYS A 116 19.84 15.26 -8.22
C LYS A 116 19.21 16.51 -8.83
N ARG A 117 18.79 16.46 -10.11
CA ARG A 117 18.11 17.56 -10.81
C ARG A 117 16.79 17.89 -10.11
N ARG A 118 15.93 16.90 -9.86
CA ARG A 118 14.65 17.06 -9.15
C ARG A 118 14.82 17.56 -7.72
N TYR A 119 15.81 17.06 -6.99
CA TYR A 119 16.10 17.53 -5.64
C TYR A 119 16.43 19.03 -5.59
N LYS A 120 17.20 19.54 -6.56
CA LYS A 120 17.47 20.98 -6.69
C LYS A 120 16.19 21.78 -6.96
N GLN A 121 15.32 21.29 -7.84
CA GLN A 121 14.02 21.93 -8.12
C GLN A 121 13.14 22.00 -6.86
N ARG A 122 13.06 20.91 -6.08
CA ARG A 122 12.32 20.90 -4.81
C ARG A 122 12.88 21.90 -3.80
N LYS A 123 14.20 22.02 -3.69
CA LYS A 123 14.84 23.06 -2.86
C LYS A 123 14.45 24.46 -3.30
N GLN A 124 14.46 24.74 -4.60
CA GLN A 124 14.07 26.03 -5.14
C GLN A 124 12.59 26.34 -4.85
N ALA A 125 11.69 25.38 -5.07
CA ALA A 125 10.27 25.53 -4.73
C ALA A 125 10.07 25.84 -3.24
N GLY A 126 10.78 25.16 -2.34
CA GLY A 126 10.76 25.46 -0.91
C GLY A 126 11.21 26.89 -0.57
N LYS A 127 12.27 27.38 -1.22
CA LYS A 127 12.72 28.77 -1.06
C LYS A 127 11.66 29.77 -1.53
N LEU A 128 11.07 29.55 -2.70
CA LEU A 128 10.03 30.41 -3.24
C LEU A 128 8.80 30.46 -2.33
N ARG A 129 8.30 29.32 -1.86
CA ARG A 129 7.19 29.26 -0.89
C ARG A 129 7.48 30.07 0.36
N ARG A 130 8.68 29.92 0.93
CA ARG A 130 9.10 30.72 2.10
C ARG A 130 9.08 32.22 1.82
N LEU A 131 9.57 32.66 0.66
CA LEU A 131 9.58 34.07 0.29
C LEU A 131 8.16 34.62 0.09
N ILE A 132 7.29 33.86 -0.59
CA ILE A 132 5.87 34.21 -0.76
C ILE A 132 5.21 34.42 0.61
N THR A 133 5.34 33.46 1.51
CA THR A 133 4.77 33.55 2.87
C THR A 133 5.35 34.73 3.68
N MET A 134 6.60 35.13 3.43
CA MET A 134 7.17 36.30 4.10
C MET A 134 6.54 37.61 3.59
N LEU A 135 6.31 37.73 2.29
CA LEU A 135 5.70 38.92 1.68
C LEU A 135 4.22 39.04 2.05
N GLU A 136 3.48 37.93 2.00
CA GLU A 136 2.05 37.89 2.38
C GLU A 136 1.79 38.31 3.83
N LYS A 137 2.76 38.13 4.74
CA LYS A 137 2.64 38.54 6.15
C LYS A 137 2.94 40.03 6.38
N GLN A 138 3.53 40.72 5.40
CA GLN A 138 3.90 42.14 5.53
C GLN A 138 2.83 43.08 4.97
N THR A 139 1.97 42.58 4.08
CA THR A 139 0.72 43.21 3.63
C THR A 139 -0.43 42.91 4.58
#